data_AF-A0AAU3EV15-F1
#
_entry.id   AF-A0AAU3EV15-F1
#
_cell.length_a   1.000
_cell.length_b   1.000
_cell.length_c   1.000
_cell.angle_alpha   90.00
_cell.angle_beta   90.00
_cell.angle_gamma   90.00
#
_symmetry.space_group_name_H-M   'P 1'
#
loop_
_entity.id
_entity.type
_entity.pdbx_description
1 polymer ?
#
loop_
_entity_poly.entity_id
_entity_poly.type
_entity_poly.pdbx_seq_one_letter_code
_entity_poly.pdbx_strand_id
1 'polypeptide(L)'
;MRSSGPVRAADEPGAGVDFPPVANGLDYLVSVVELLAVGEDAVSPRNLKYAVLHLQAATEVLLKYRLYREHWTLVLQNLDLTRMNKNKKMTRALFDGGDFVSCTPEETVLRLRNIVGLSISEEEQKQILSLAKSRNALQHYGLTDSEGSVEARTAEVLDFLIRFLDEELLPRLDEQERERVEDDVQFIRSGLTRIRAFVKQRMERLMDKLAPHWERTLQCPDCRQWALVARGGPTQCFFCPATADPQWTAWNYATYTLRLPWRDPPRTHDLFSQPSTPPVDGCPDCGTDTLVQGAITFASRDRPTNFCFNCAIAFPDLCEICSRPFRAVDEQSICGNCLSLGSTDAPE
;
A
#
# COMPACT_ATOMS: atom_id res chain seq x y z
N MET A 1 -17.64 -18.52 11.72
CA MET A 1 -18.49 -17.82 10.73
C MET A 1 -17.57 -16.92 9.92
N ARG A 2 -17.27 -17.28 8.66
CA ARG A 2 -16.50 -16.40 7.78
C ARG A 2 -17.42 -15.23 7.43
N SER A 3 -17.01 -14.00 7.74
CA SER A 3 -17.73 -12.81 7.30
C SER A 3 -17.75 -12.85 5.77
N SER A 4 -18.91 -13.08 5.18
CA SER A 4 -19.14 -12.87 3.76
C SER A 4 -19.00 -11.37 3.52
N GLY A 5 -17.80 -10.97 3.07
CA GLY A 5 -17.62 -9.68 2.42
C GLY A 5 -18.51 -9.59 1.17
N PRO A 6 -18.60 -8.41 0.54
CA PRO A 6 -19.30 -8.28 -0.73
C PRO A 6 -18.77 -9.34 -1.72
N VAL A 7 -19.69 -10.05 -2.38
CA VAL A 7 -19.36 -11.03 -3.42
C VAL A 7 -18.91 -10.24 -4.64
N ARG A 8 -17.72 -10.51 -5.16
CA ARG A 8 -17.23 -9.86 -6.39
C ARG A 8 -18.13 -10.27 -7.54
N ALA A 9 -18.44 -9.35 -8.47
CA ALA A 9 -19.29 -9.66 -9.62
C ALA A 9 -18.79 -10.84 -10.47
N ALA A 10 -17.46 -11.07 -10.50
CA ALA A 10 -16.84 -12.20 -11.18
C ALA A 10 -17.15 -13.57 -10.54
N ASP A 11 -17.54 -13.60 -9.26
CA ASP A 11 -17.82 -14.81 -8.50
C ASP A 11 -19.29 -15.24 -8.57
N GLU A 12 -20.16 -14.45 -9.22
CA GLU A 12 -21.59 -14.74 -9.34
C GLU A 12 -21.88 -15.85 -10.37
N PRO A 13 -22.50 -16.98 -9.98
CA PRO A 13 -22.85 -18.04 -10.92
C PRO A 13 -23.82 -17.53 -11.99
N GLY A 14 -23.43 -17.65 -13.27
CA GLY A 14 -24.25 -17.22 -14.41
C GLY A 14 -23.89 -15.84 -14.98
N ALA A 15 -22.86 -15.18 -14.43
CA ALA A 15 -22.24 -14.03 -15.09
C ALA A 15 -21.76 -14.41 -16.50
N GLY A 16 -21.87 -13.47 -17.45
CA GLY A 16 -21.43 -13.68 -18.83
C GLY A 16 -19.93 -13.97 -18.91
N VAL A 17 -19.52 -14.82 -19.86
CA VAL A 17 -18.11 -15.14 -20.13
C VAL A 17 -17.47 -13.96 -20.87
N ASP A 18 -17.04 -12.95 -20.11
CA ASP A 18 -16.33 -11.78 -20.60
C ASP A 18 -15.19 -11.43 -19.63
N PHE A 19 -13.96 -11.55 -20.11
CA PHE A 19 -12.74 -11.38 -19.32
C PHE A 19 -11.81 -10.35 -19.99
N PRO A 20 -12.14 -9.05 -19.91
CA PRO A 20 -11.28 -8.02 -20.47
C PRO A 20 -9.90 -8.07 -19.79
N PRO A 21 -8.81 -7.69 -20.49
CA PRO A 21 -7.45 -7.95 -20.02
C PRO A 21 -7.14 -7.43 -18.61
N VAL A 22 -7.63 -6.24 -18.25
CA VAL A 22 -7.38 -5.65 -16.92
C VAL A 22 -8.06 -6.44 -15.83
N ALA A 23 -9.36 -6.75 -15.97
CA ALA A 23 -10.10 -7.56 -15.01
C ALA A 23 -9.49 -8.95 -14.86
N ASN A 24 -9.10 -9.59 -15.97
CA ASN A 24 -8.43 -10.89 -15.94
C ASN A 24 -7.06 -10.84 -15.23
N GLY A 25 -6.27 -9.79 -15.50
CA GLY A 25 -4.98 -9.58 -14.84
C GLY A 25 -5.11 -9.34 -13.33
N LEU A 26 -6.14 -8.61 -12.91
CA LEU A 26 -6.44 -8.37 -11.50
C LEU A 26 -7.03 -9.61 -10.81
N ASP A 27 -7.83 -10.41 -11.50
CA ASP A 27 -8.33 -11.67 -10.94
C ASP A 27 -7.19 -12.65 -10.60
N TYR A 28 -6.18 -12.76 -11.48
CA TYR A 28 -4.96 -13.48 -11.14
C TYR A 28 -4.27 -12.92 -9.90
N LEU A 29 -4.23 -11.60 -9.71
CA LEU A 29 -3.67 -10.98 -8.51
C LEU A 29 -4.51 -11.22 -7.26
N VAL A 30 -5.83 -11.23 -7.37
CA VAL A 30 -6.72 -11.63 -6.28
C VAL A 30 -6.34 -13.03 -5.82
N SER A 31 -6.19 -13.97 -6.76
CA SER A 31 -5.77 -15.33 -6.42
C SER A 31 -4.36 -15.39 -5.79
N VAL A 32 -3.39 -14.60 -6.28
CA VAL A 32 -2.07 -14.47 -5.63
C VAL A 32 -2.21 -14.05 -4.18
N VAL A 33 -3.05 -13.04 -3.92
CA VAL A 33 -3.31 -12.54 -2.58
C VAL A 33 -3.95 -13.61 -1.71
N GLU A 34 -4.96 -14.32 -2.18
CA GLU A 34 -5.60 -15.42 -1.42
C GLU A 34 -4.62 -16.54 -1.04
N LEU A 35 -3.70 -16.88 -1.95
CA LEU A 35 -2.72 -17.95 -1.75
C LEU A 35 -1.62 -17.56 -0.76
N LEU A 36 -1.21 -16.28 -0.77
CA LEU A 36 -0.08 -15.78 0.01
C LEU A 36 -0.48 -15.07 1.32
N ALA A 37 -1.70 -14.55 1.44
CA ALA A 37 -2.17 -13.81 2.62
C ALA A 37 -2.56 -14.72 3.79
N VAL A 38 -1.73 -15.71 4.10
CA VAL A 38 -1.96 -16.68 5.19
C VAL A 38 -1.65 -16.12 6.59
N GLY A 39 -1.28 -14.84 6.70
CA GLY A 39 -1.12 -14.16 7.98
C GLY A 39 0.13 -14.64 8.73
N GLU A 40 -0.07 -15.30 9.88
CA GLU A 40 1.06 -15.76 10.70
C GLU A 40 1.66 -17.10 10.28
N ASP A 41 0.93 -17.86 9.48
CA ASP A 41 1.35 -19.17 9.01
C ASP A 41 2.42 -19.07 7.91
N ALA A 42 3.20 -20.14 7.76
CA ALA A 42 4.10 -20.28 6.63
C ALA A 42 3.28 -20.53 5.34
N VAL A 43 3.69 -19.91 4.23
CA VAL A 43 3.09 -20.21 2.93
C VAL A 43 3.42 -21.65 2.57
N SER A 44 2.40 -22.47 2.26
CA SER A 44 2.67 -23.84 1.85
C SER A 44 3.35 -23.89 0.46
N PRO A 45 4.17 -24.91 0.16
CA PRO A 45 4.75 -25.07 -1.18
C PRO A 45 3.71 -25.15 -2.29
N ARG A 46 2.52 -25.69 -1.99
CA ARG A 46 1.39 -25.71 -2.93
C ARG A 46 0.91 -24.30 -3.23
N ASN A 47 0.68 -23.49 -2.20
CA ASN A 47 0.21 -22.12 -2.37
C ASN A 47 1.25 -21.28 -3.10
N LEU A 48 2.53 -21.39 -2.72
CA LEU A 48 3.61 -20.68 -3.38
C LEU A 48 3.71 -21.05 -4.86
N LYS A 49 3.60 -22.35 -5.21
CA LYS A 49 3.56 -22.80 -6.60
C LYS A 49 2.46 -22.09 -7.39
N TYR A 50 1.22 -22.11 -6.92
CA TYR A 50 0.10 -21.49 -7.65
C TYR A 50 0.19 -19.96 -7.65
N ALA A 51 0.71 -19.35 -6.59
CA ALA A 51 0.95 -17.91 -6.54
C ALA A 51 1.97 -17.48 -7.61
N VAL A 52 3.06 -18.25 -7.81
CA VAL A 52 4.03 -17.99 -8.89
C VAL A 52 3.37 -18.10 -10.27
N LEU A 53 2.55 -19.13 -10.50
CA LEU A 53 1.84 -19.30 -11.77
C LEU A 53 0.89 -18.12 -12.05
N HIS A 54 0.08 -17.73 -11.07
CA HIS A 54 -0.89 -16.64 -11.22
C HIS A 54 -0.21 -15.27 -11.29
N LEU A 55 0.86 -15.03 -10.51
CA LEU A 55 1.62 -13.79 -10.58
C LEU A 55 2.26 -13.62 -11.95
N GLN A 56 2.79 -14.68 -12.56
CA GLN A 56 3.34 -14.61 -13.90
C GLN A 56 2.26 -14.28 -14.93
N ALA A 57 1.08 -14.91 -14.83
CA ALA A 57 -0.05 -14.63 -15.71
C ALA A 57 -0.53 -13.17 -15.57
N ALA A 58 -0.70 -12.69 -14.33
CA ALA A 58 -1.02 -11.30 -14.05
C ALA A 58 0.02 -10.33 -14.65
N THR A 59 1.30 -10.60 -14.41
CA THR A 59 2.42 -9.78 -14.92
C THR A 59 2.37 -9.71 -16.44
N GLU A 60 2.20 -10.85 -17.12
CA GLU A 60 2.14 -10.89 -18.57
C GLU A 60 0.95 -10.12 -19.14
N VAL A 61 -0.25 -10.37 -18.60
CA VAL A 61 -1.49 -9.75 -19.09
C VAL A 61 -1.45 -8.23 -18.89
N LEU A 62 -1.08 -7.77 -17.69
CA LEU A 62 -1.11 -6.34 -17.35
C LEU A 62 -0.03 -5.55 -18.09
N LEU A 63 1.19 -6.09 -18.20
CA LEU A 63 2.27 -5.43 -18.95
C LEU A 63 1.94 -5.34 -20.44
N LYS A 64 1.40 -6.42 -21.03
CA LYS A 64 0.97 -6.41 -22.44
C LYS A 64 -0.22 -5.49 -22.69
N TYR A 65 -1.15 -5.37 -21.73
CA TYR A 65 -2.25 -4.41 -21.85
C TYR A 65 -1.74 -2.96 -21.91
N ARG A 66 -0.70 -2.61 -21.15
CA ARG A 66 -0.07 -1.26 -21.26
C ARG A 66 0.55 -1.02 -22.63
N LEU A 67 1.15 -2.04 -23.25
CA LEU A 67 1.62 -1.95 -24.65
C LEU A 67 0.47 -1.80 -25.63
N TYR A 68 -0.60 -2.58 -25.46
CA TYR A 68 -1.81 -2.48 -26.28
C TYR A 68 -2.40 -1.07 -26.26
N ARG A 69 -2.46 -0.45 -25.07
CA ARG A 69 -2.92 0.94 -24.87
C ARG A 69 -2.07 1.97 -25.58
N GLU A 70 -0.77 1.69 -25.77
CA GLU A 70 0.10 2.52 -26.59
C GLU A 70 -0.19 2.31 -28.07
N HIS A 71 -0.05 1.07 -28.52
CA HIS A 71 -0.43 0.65 -29.86
C HIS A 71 -0.51 -0.88 -29.95
N TRP A 72 -1.60 -1.39 -30.54
CA TRP A 72 -1.88 -2.84 -30.59
C TRP A 72 -0.75 -3.69 -31.21
N THR A 73 -0.01 -3.17 -32.20
CA THR A 73 1.10 -3.91 -32.82
C THR A 73 2.24 -4.20 -31.85
N LEU A 74 2.37 -3.42 -30.77
CA LEU A 74 3.42 -3.61 -29.77
C LEU A 74 3.23 -4.89 -28.93
N VAL A 75 2.08 -5.55 -29.03
CA VAL A 75 1.84 -6.86 -28.39
C VAL A 75 2.26 -8.02 -29.30
N LEU A 76 2.52 -7.79 -30.59
CA LEU A 76 2.88 -8.84 -31.54
C LEU A 76 4.33 -9.29 -31.36
N GLN A 77 4.60 -10.59 -31.45
CA GLN A 77 5.98 -11.07 -31.46
C GLN A 77 6.77 -10.46 -32.62
N ASN A 78 6.21 -10.49 -33.83
CA ASN A 78 6.79 -9.89 -35.01
C ASN A 78 6.11 -8.55 -35.34
N LEU A 79 6.90 -7.47 -35.36
CA LEU A 79 6.44 -6.12 -35.75
C LEU A 79 6.38 -5.94 -37.29
N ASP A 80 7.04 -6.80 -38.06
CA ASP A 80 6.85 -6.84 -39.51
C ASP A 80 5.50 -7.50 -39.82
N LEU A 81 4.49 -6.64 -39.98
CA LEU A 81 3.11 -7.02 -40.28
C LEU A 81 2.98 -7.83 -41.58
N THR A 82 4.01 -7.86 -42.44
CA THR A 82 3.99 -8.61 -43.69
C THR A 82 4.46 -10.06 -43.54
N ARG A 83 5.06 -10.44 -42.40
CA ARG A 83 5.76 -11.72 -42.21
C ARG A 83 5.30 -12.53 -40.99
N MET A 84 3.99 -12.65 -40.79
CA MET A 84 3.44 -13.39 -39.64
C MET A 84 3.53 -14.92 -39.78
N ASN A 85 3.42 -15.41 -41.02
CA ASN A 85 3.64 -16.81 -41.43
C ASN A 85 3.68 -16.84 -42.97
N LYS A 86 4.21 -17.90 -43.58
CA LYS A 86 4.57 -17.98 -45.02
C LYS A 86 3.56 -17.41 -46.04
N ASN A 87 2.28 -17.18 -45.72
CA ASN A 87 1.27 -16.58 -46.62
C ASN A 87 0.24 -15.63 -45.96
N LYS A 88 0.43 -15.12 -44.73
CA LYS A 88 -0.59 -14.29 -44.05
C LYS A 88 0.01 -12.97 -43.52
N LYS A 89 -0.55 -11.85 -43.96
CA LYS A 89 -0.26 -10.51 -43.42
C LYS A 89 -1.08 -10.28 -42.17
N MET A 90 -0.48 -9.67 -41.16
CA MET A 90 -1.20 -9.24 -39.96
C MET A 90 -2.20 -8.15 -40.33
N THR A 91 -3.43 -8.28 -39.84
CA THR A 91 -4.51 -7.30 -40.01
C THR A 91 -5.22 -7.08 -38.69
N ARG A 92 -5.97 -5.98 -38.57
CA ARG A 92 -6.73 -5.68 -37.36
C ARG A 92 -7.74 -6.77 -37.01
N ALA A 93 -8.42 -7.35 -38.00
CA ALA A 93 -9.38 -8.44 -37.79
C ALA A 93 -8.73 -9.71 -37.21
N LEU A 94 -7.49 -10.04 -37.62
CA LEU A 94 -6.75 -11.18 -37.05
C LEU A 94 -6.33 -10.93 -35.62
N PHE A 95 -5.89 -9.70 -35.34
CA PHE A 95 -5.54 -9.29 -33.99
C PHE A 95 -6.76 -9.33 -33.05
N ASP A 96 -7.87 -8.70 -33.44
CA ASP A 96 -9.10 -8.67 -32.63
C ASP A 96 -9.70 -10.08 -32.45
N GLY A 97 -9.48 -10.97 -33.42
CA GLY A 97 -9.84 -12.39 -33.31
C GLY A 97 -8.85 -13.26 -32.53
N GLY A 98 -7.75 -12.70 -32.00
CA GLY A 98 -6.75 -13.42 -31.23
C GLY A 98 -5.83 -14.35 -32.05
N ASP A 99 -5.86 -14.28 -33.37
CA ASP A 99 -5.03 -15.10 -34.28
C ASP A 99 -3.65 -14.47 -34.47
N PHE A 100 -2.88 -14.44 -33.39
CA PHE A 100 -1.51 -13.92 -33.41
C PHE A 100 -0.59 -14.53 -32.36
N VAL A 101 0.71 -14.45 -32.61
CA VAL A 101 1.72 -14.77 -31.61
C VAL A 101 2.09 -13.48 -30.88
N SER A 102 1.90 -13.46 -29.56
CA SER A 102 2.23 -12.31 -28.73
C SER A 102 3.72 -12.28 -28.37
N CYS A 103 4.23 -11.09 -28.04
CA CYS A 103 5.62 -10.87 -27.67
C CYS A 103 6.03 -11.66 -26.41
N THR A 104 7.32 -11.94 -26.30
CA THR A 104 7.91 -12.61 -25.14
C THR A 104 7.94 -11.67 -23.92
N PRO A 105 8.15 -12.18 -22.69
CA PRO A 105 8.32 -11.32 -21.52
C PRO A 105 9.46 -10.31 -21.67
N GLU A 106 10.58 -10.71 -22.29
CA GLU A 106 11.72 -9.84 -22.55
C GLU A 106 11.39 -8.74 -23.55
N GLU A 107 10.78 -9.10 -24.68
CA GLU A 107 10.30 -8.12 -25.66
C GLU A 107 9.29 -7.16 -25.04
N THR A 108 8.41 -7.65 -24.16
CA THR A 108 7.40 -6.83 -23.47
C THR A 108 8.07 -5.75 -22.63
N VAL A 109 8.99 -6.13 -21.73
CA VAL A 109 9.71 -5.18 -20.85
C VAL A 109 10.56 -4.21 -21.66
N LEU A 110 11.28 -4.68 -22.68
CA LEU A 110 12.10 -3.83 -23.54
C LEU A 110 11.26 -2.80 -24.30
N ARG A 111 10.07 -3.18 -24.79
CA ARG A 111 9.15 -2.24 -25.48
C ARG A 111 8.57 -1.22 -24.51
N LEU A 112 8.16 -1.64 -23.31
CA LEU A 112 7.68 -0.72 -22.27
C LEU A 112 8.76 0.30 -21.89
N ARG A 113 10.00 -0.13 -21.77
CA ARG A 113 11.11 0.77 -21.44
C ARG A 113 11.50 1.69 -22.61
N ASN A 114 11.73 1.12 -23.79
CA ASN A 114 12.38 1.83 -24.89
C ASN A 114 11.40 2.58 -25.81
N ILE A 115 10.15 2.13 -25.90
CA ILE A 115 9.12 2.72 -26.78
C ILE A 115 8.13 3.54 -25.96
N VAL A 116 7.58 2.95 -24.90
CA VAL A 116 6.61 3.63 -24.02
C VAL A 116 7.30 4.62 -23.07
N GLY A 117 8.60 4.43 -22.79
CA GLY A 117 9.39 5.32 -21.95
C GLY A 117 9.22 5.08 -20.45
N LEU A 118 8.80 3.87 -20.04
CA LEU A 118 8.61 3.55 -18.64
C LEU A 118 9.95 3.32 -17.92
N SER A 119 10.03 3.83 -16.68
CA SER A 119 11.17 3.60 -15.79
C SER A 119 11.09 2.21 -15.17
N ILE A 120 11.61 1.21 -15.88
CA ILE A 120 11.80 -0.16 -15.39
C ILE A 120 13.30 -0.39 -15.23
N SER A 121 13.75 -0.62 -13.99
CA SER A 121 15.15 -0.87 -13.68
C SER A 121 15.62 -2.23 -14.22
N GLU A 122 16.94 -2.38 -14.40
CA GLU A 122 17.54 -3.66 -14.82
C GLU A 122 17.24 -4.79 -13.83
N GLU A 123 17.20 -4.48 -12.53
CA GLU A 123 16.86 -5.48 -11.52
C GLU A 123 15.39 -5.90 -11.62
N GLU A 124 14.44 -4.97 -11.78
CA GLU A 124 13.03 -5.31 -12.01
C GLU A 124 12.84 -6.15 -13.28
N GLN A 125 13.50 -5.79 -14.38
CA GLN A 125 13.50 -6.60 -15.60
C GLN A 125 14.00 -8.02 -15.31
N LYS A 126 15.14 -8.14 -14.64
CA LYS A 126 15.72 -9.45 -14.29
C LYS A 126 14.74 -10.28 -13.47
N GLN A 127 14.06 -9.70 -12.48
CA GLN A 127 13.10 -10.42 -11.63
C GLN A 127 11.85 -10.87 -12.39
N ILE A 128 11.31 -10.03 -13.28
CA ILE A 128 10.19 -10.41 -14.18
C ILE A 128 10.58 -11.60 -15.06
N LEU A 129 11.77 -11.56 -15.67
CA LEU A 129 12.26 -12.66 -16.51
C LEU A 129 12.53 -13.93 -15.69
N SER A 130 13.04 -13.75 -14.47
CA SER A 130 13.26 -14.85 -13.53
C SER A 130 11.94 -15.51 -13.10
N LEU A 131 10.87 -14.74 -12.92
CA LEU A 131 9.54 -15.26 -12.61
C LEU A 131 8.99 -16.09 -13.78
N ALA A 132 9.16 -15.63 -15.02
CA ALA A 132 8.79 -16.38 -16.21
C ALA A 132 9.54 -17.72 -16.32
N LYS A 133 10.85 -17.72 -15.99
CA LYS A 133 11.65 -18.96 -15.91
C LYS A 133 11.16 -19.90 -14.81
N SER A 134 10.83 -19.38 -13.63
CA SER A 134 10.28 -20.17 -12.51
C SER A 134 8.94 -20.80 -12.90
N ARG A 135 8.06 -20.05 -13.57
CA ARG A 135 6.79 -20.57 -14.10
C ARG A 135 7.02 -21.74 -15.06
N ASN A 136 7.94 -21.58 -16.02
CA ASN A 136 8.28 -22.65 -16.97
C ASN A 136 8.82 -23.89 -16.26
N ALA A 137 9.67 -23.71 -15.25
CA ALA A 137 10.21 -24.81 -14.45
C ALA A 137 9.11 -25.57 -13.69
N LEU A 138 8.22 -24.84 -13.03
CA LEU A 138 7.09 -25.43 -12.29
C LEU A 138 6.15 -26.23 -13.19
N GLN A 139 6.02 -25.85 -14.46
CA GLN A 139 5.15 -26.55 -15.42
C GLN A 139 5.81 -27.76 -16.08
N HIS A 140 7.12 -27.70 -16.37
CA HIS A 140 7.74 -28.65 -17.30
C HIS A 140 8.82 -29.56 -16.72
N TYR A 141 9.63 -29.11 -15.76
CA TYR A 141 10.84 -29.85 -15.37
C TYR A 141 11.19 -29.83 -13.88
N GLY A 142 10.37 -29.18 -13.05
CA GLY A 142 10.57 -29.08 -11.61
C GLY A 142 11.48 -27.91 -11.23
N LEU A 143 11.00 -27.07 -10.31
CA LEU A 143 11.78 -25.95 -9.78
C LEU A 143 12.67 -26.45 -8.63
N THR A 144 13.98 -26.20 -8.72
CA THR A 144 14.98 -26.61 -7.72
C THR A 144 15.47 -25.47 -6.83
N ASP A 145 14.94 -24.25 -7.04
CA ASP A 145 15.27 -23.08 -6.21
C ASP A 145 14.79 -23.31 -4.77
N SER A 146 15.48 -22.69 -3.79
CA SER A 146 15.01 -22.70 -2.41
C SER A 146 13.70 -21.94 -2.27
N GLU A 147 12.83 -22.39 -1.37
CA GLU A 147 11.53 -21.77 -1.10
C GLU A 147 11.66 -20.26 -0.82
N GLY A 148 12.64 -19.87 0.01
CA GLY A 148 12.89 -18.46 0.32
C GLY A 148 13.34 -17.61 -0.88
N SER A 149 14.07 -18.19 -1.85
CA SER A 149 14.45 -17.50 -3.09
C SER A 149 13.22 -17.25 -3.99
N VAL A 150 12.33 -18.25 -4.06
CA VAL A 150 11.09 -18.15 -4.83
C VAL A 150 10.13 -17.15 -4.20
N GLU A 151 10.00 -17.16 -2.87
CA GLU A 151 9.16 -16.22 -2.13
C GLU A 151 9.66 -14.78 -2.27
N ALA A 152 10.97 -14.54 -2.10
CA ALA A 152 11.58 -13.22 -2.28
C ALA A 152 11.34 -12.67 -3.70
N ARG A 153 11.62 -13.45 -4.74
CA ARG A 153 11.33 -13.09 -6.14
C ARG A 153 9.85 -12.80 -6.38
N THR A 154 8.96 -13.60 -5.79
CA THR A 154 7.51 -13.41 -5.90
C THR A 154 7.10 -12.07 -5.27
N ALA A 155 7.66 -11.74 -4.10
CA ALA A 155 7.42 -10.46 -3.43
C ALA A 155 7.98 -9.26 -4.24
N GLU A 156 9.17 -9.38 -4.81
CA GLU A 156 9.80 -8.36 -5.67
C GLU A 156 8.94 -8.04 -6.90
N VAL A 157 8.51 -9.07 -7.64
CA VAL A 157 7.64 -8.86 -8.81
C VAL A 157 6.26 -8.36 -8.40
N LEU A 158 5.71 -8.81 -7.28
CA LEU A 158 4.43 -8.30 -6.77
C LEU A 158 4.52 -6.81 -6.40
N ASP A 159 5.58 -6.37 -5.70
CA ASP A 159 5.80 -4.95 -5.39
C ASP A 159 5.95 -4.09 -6.64
N PHE A 160 6.71 -4.56 -7.63
CA PHE A 160 6.77 -3.93 -8.95
C PHE A 160 5.38 -3.82 -9.61
N LEU A 161 4.63 -4.92 -9.65
CA LEU A 161 3.37 -4.99 -10.37
C LEU A 161 2.28 -4.12 -9.73
N ILE A 162 2.24 -4.04 -8.40
CA ILE A 162 1.31 -3.13 -7.69
C ILE A 162 1.66 -1.66 -7.99
N ARG A 163 2.95 -1.32 -7.99
CA ARG A 163 3.40 0.03 -8.36
C ARG A 163 3.07 0.36 -9.82
N PHE A 164 3.29 -0.59 -10.72
CA PHE A 164 2.92 -0.47 -12.13
C PHE A 164 1.40 -0.29 -12.30
N LEU A 165 0.58 -0.99 -11.53
CA LEU A 165 -0.87 -0.77 -11.54
C LEU A 165 -1.23 0.66 -11.13
N ASP A 166 -0.71 1.12 -10.00
CA ASP A 166 -1.01 2.44 -9.44
C ASP A 166 -0.52 3.60 -10.33
N GLU A 167 0.67 3.46 -10.95
CA GLU A 167 1.32 4.52 -11.72
C GLU A 167 0.95 4.48 -13.22
N GLU A 168 0.79 3.29 -13.79
CA GLU A 168 0.71 3.11 -15.25
C GLU A 168 -0.65 2.66 -15.77
N LEU A 169 -1.41 1.86 -15.01
CA LEU A 169 -2.67 1.30 -15.51
C LEU A 169 -3.91 2.00 -14.95
N LEU A 170 -4.13 1.96 -13.63
CA LEU A 170 -5.36 2.43 -12.99
C LEU A 170 -5.72 3.89 -13.32
N PRO A 171 -4.76 4.84 -13.36
CA PRO A 171 -5.07 6.23 -13.71
C PRO A 171 -5.56 6.41 -15.15
N ARG A 172 -5.30 5.44 -16.03
CA ARG A 172 -5.62 5.51 -17.47
C ARG A 172 -6.88 4.73 -17.85
N LEU A 173 -7.47 4.00 -16.91
CA LEU A 173 -8.75 3.32 -17.13
C LEU A 173 -9.86 4.36 -17.32
N ASP A 174 -10.78 4.07 -18.25
CA ASP A 174 -12.03 4.82 -18.32
C ASP A 174 -12.96 4.46 -17.15
N GLU A 175 -14.10 5.16 -17.06
CA GLU A 175 -15.02 5.00 -15.94
C GLU A 175 -15.61 3.58 -15.84
N GLN A 176 -15.95 2.97 -16.98
CA GLN A 176 -16.52 1.62 -17.02
C GLN A 176 -15.47 0.56 -16.67
N GLU A 177 -14.26 0.71 -17.20
CA GLU A 177 -13.13 -0.14 -16.84
C GLU A 177 -12.81 -0.04 -15.35
N ARG A 178 -12.88 1.17 -14.77
CA ARG A 178 -12.59 1.41 -13.35
C ARG A 178 -13.65 0.80 -12.44
N GLU A 179 -14.93 1.04 -12.70
CA GLU A 179 -16.05 0.48 -11.94
C GLU A 179 -15.96 -1.06 -11.91
N ARG A 180 -15.62 -1.68 -13.04
CA ARG A 180 -15.51 -3.15 -13.15
C ARG A 180 -14.41 -3.75 -12.27
N VAL A 181 -13.36 -2.99 -11.96
CA VAL A 181 -12.17 -3.52 -11.26
C VAL A 181 -12.00 -2.97 -9.85
N GLU A 182 -12.90 -2.09 -9.40
CA GLU A 182 -12.76 -1.39 -8.12
C GLU A 182 -12.69 -2.37 -6.94
N ASP A 183 -13.61 -3.34 -6.90
CA ASP A 183 -13.67 -4.37 -5.85
C ASP A 183 -12.39 -5.21 -5.82
N ASP A 184 -11.87 -5.59 -7.00
CA ASP A 184 -10.64 -6.38 -7.12
C ASP A 184 -9.45 -5.60 -6.59
N VAL A 185 -9.32 -4.34 -7.00
CA VAL A 185 -8.25 -3.44 -6.53
C VAL A 185 -8.33 -3.26 -5.01
N GLN A 186 -9.53 -3.07 -4.46
CA GLN A 186 -9.73 -2.94 -3.02
C GLN A 186 -9.37 -4.23 -2.26
N PHE A 187 -9.80 -5.39 -2.78
CA PHE A 187 -9.48 -6.69 -2.21
C PHE A 187 -7.97 -6.93 -2.20
N ILE A 188 -7.31 -6.70 -3.34
CA ILE A 188 -5.85 -6.83 -3.49
C ILE A 188 -5.16 -5.96 -2.46
N ARG A 189 -5.46 -4.65 -2.43
CA ARG A 189 -4.82 -3.69 -1.51
C ARG A 189 -4.96 -4.09 -0.04
N SER A 190 -6.14 -4.57 0.35
CA SER A 190 -6.40 -5.02 1.71
C SER A 190 -5.58 -6.27 2.05
N GLY A 191 -5.52 -7.24 1.13
CA GLY A 191 -4.80 -8.49 1.35
C GLY A 191 -3.27 -8.38 1.27
N LEU A 192 -2.72 -7.43 0.52
CA LEU A 192 -1.26 -7.19 0.43
C LEU A 192 -0.60 -6.98 1.79
N THR A 193 -1.31 -6.33 2.73
CA THR A 193 -0.81 -6.07 4.10
C THR A 193 -0.57 -7.35 4.91
N ARG A 194 -1.14 -8.47 4.47
CA ARG A 194 -1.04 -9.79 5.12
C ARG A 194 -0.01 -10.71 4.48
N ILE A 195 0.65 -10.28 3.39
CA ILE A 195 1.70 -11.03 2.71
C ILE A 195 3.05 -10.60 3.27
N ARG A 196 3.63 -11.40 4.17
CA ARG A 196 4.86 -11.05 4.91
C ARG A 196 6.03 -10.68 4.00
N ALA A 197 6.33 -11.50 2.99
CA ALA A 197 7.44 -11.24 2.07
C ALA A 197 7.24 -9.94 1.28
N PHE A 198 6.01 -9.66 0.84
CA PHE A 198 5.66 -8.39 0.17
C PHE A 198 5.83 -7.20 1.11
N VAL A 199 5.33 -7.28 2.34
CA VAL A 199 5.47 -6.21 3.34
C VAL A 199 6.95 -5.91 3.58
N LYS A 200 7.77 -6.95 3.77
CA LYS A 200 9.22 -6.82 3.94
C LYS A 200 9.85 -6.13 2.73
N GLN A 201 9.63 -6.66 1.53
CA GLN A 201 10.20 -6.14 0.29
C GLN A 201 9.84 -4.67 0.06
N ARG A 202 8.56 -4.33 0.21
CA ARG A 202 8.07 -2.96 0.01
C ARG A 202 8.64 -2.02 1.08
N MET A 203 8.73 -2.45 2.33
CA MET A 203 9.34 -1.64 3.40
C MET A 203 10.83 -1.39 3.14
N GLU A 204 11.60 -2.41 2.75
CA GLU A 204 13.03 -2.27 2.41
C GLU A 204 13.23 -1.21 1.33
N ARG A 205 12.44 -1.23 0.25
CA ARG A 205 12.48 -0.21 -0.80
C ARG A 205 12.11 1.20 -0.31
N LEU A 206 11.22 1.30 0.67
CA LEU A 206 10.76 2.59 1.20
C LEU A 206 11.72 3.18 2.24
N MET A 207 12.68 2.40 2.77
CA MET A 207 13.53 2.86 3.87
C MET A 207 14.31 4.12 3.55
N ASP A 208 14.94 4.20 2.38
CA ASP A 208 15.72 5.38 1.99
C ASP A 208 14.85 6.63 1.85
N LYS A 209 13.58 6.47 1.42
CA LYS A 209 12.61 7.57 1.32
C LYS A 209 12.11 8.04 2.69
N LEU A 210 12.07 7.13 3.66
CA LEU A 210 11.60 7.42 5.02
C LEU A 210 12.73 7.93 5.94
N ALA A 211 13.98 7.62 5.63
CA ALA A 211 15.14 8.01 6.44
C ALA A 211 15.20 9.51 6.80
N PRO A 212 14.93 10.45 5.88
CA PRO A 212 14.91 11.88 6.21
C PRO A 212 13.75 12.31 7.12
N HIS A 213 12.84 11.40 7.47
CA HIS A 213 11.60 11.68 8.17
C HIS A 213 11.37 10.77 9.39
N TRP A 214 12.36 10.00 9.84
CA TRP A 214 12.17 9.02 10.93
C TRP A 214 11.61 9.61 12.23
N GLU A 215 11.98 10.83 12.58
CA GLU A 215 11.47 11.54 13.76
C GLU A 215 9.95 11.81 13.71
N ARG A 216 9.38 11.85 12.51
CA ARG A 216 7.95 12.12 12.25
C ARG A 216 7.28 11.00 11.48
N THR A 217 7.91 9.83 11.46
CA THR A 217 7.37 8.59 10.89
C THR A 217 6.78 7.77 12.02
N LEU A 218 5.53 7.37 11.90
CA LEU A 218 4.81 6.58 12.88
C LEU A 218 4.26 5.30 12.25
N GLN A 219 3.73 4.41 13.08
CA GLN A 219 2.97 3.26 12.62
C GLN A 219 1.61 3.71 12.05
N CYS A 220 1.32 3.34 10.81
CA CYS A 220 0.05 3.64 10.17
C CYS A 220 -1.10 2.87 10.85
N PRO A 221 -2.22 3.51 11.24
CA PRO A 221 -3.35 2.80 11.84
C PRO A 221 -4.03 1.84 10.85
N ASP A 222 -3.99 2.13 9.55
CA ASP A 222 -4.68 1.32 8.53
C ASP A 222 -3.91 0.06 8.15
N CYS A 223 -2.62 0.18 7.82
CA CYS A 223 -1.81 -0.94 7.34
C CYS A 223 -0.82 -1.50 8.38
N ARG A 224 -0.73 -0.85 9.55
CA ARG A 224 0.19 -1.19 10.66
C ARG A 224 1.68 -1.18 10.32
N GLN A 225 2.05 -0.63 9.17
CA GLN A 225 3.46 -0.46 8.79
C GLN A 225 4.01 0.88 9.26
N TRP A 226 5.30 0.90 9.55
CA TRP A 226 6.04 2.09 9.99
C TRP A 226 6.37 3.03 8.82
N ALA A 227 5.32 3.57 8.20
CA ALA A 227 5.42 4.32 6.96
C ALA A 227 4.50 5.55 6.92
N LEU A 228 3.81 5.89 8.02
CA LEU A 228 2.97 7.08 8.11
C LEU A 228 3.83 8.29 8.45
N VAL A 229 3.85 9.31 7.60
CA VAL A 229 4.66 10.52 7.81
C VAL A 229 3.75 11.73 8.04
N ALA A 230 3.92 12.40 9.18
CA ALA A 230 3.29 13.69 9.45
C ALA A 230 4.17 14.83 8.90
N ARG A 231 3.57 15.84 8.24
CA ARG A 231 4.33 16.85 7.47
C ARG A 231 3.93 18.31 7.71
N GLY A 232 3.12 18.65 8.71
CA GLY A 232 2.60 20.02 8.82
C GLY A 232 1.30 20.23 8.02
N GLY A 233 0.44 19.21 7.96
CA GLY A 233 -0.70 19.10 7.04
C GLY A 233 -1.14 17.65 6.88
N PRO A 234 -1.87 17.27 5.81
CA PRO A 234 -2.38 15.92 5.61
C PRO A 234 -1.29 14.87 5.80
N THR A 235 -1.60 13.89 6.62
CA THR A 235 -0.70 12.76 6.86
C THR A 235 -0.76 11.79 5.70
N GLN A 236 0.39 11.25 5.31
CA GLN A 236 0.51 10.33 4.19
C GLN A 236 1.25 9.07 4.59
N CYS A 237 0.66 7.91 4.28
CA CYS A 237 1.36 6.64 4.37
C CYS A 237 2.13 6.36 3.08
N PHE A 238 3.41 6.01 3.20
CA PHE A 238 4.23 5.60 2.05
C PHE A 238 3.99 4.13 1.65
N PHE A 239 3.36 3.34 2.52
CA PHE A 239 3.09 1.92 2.30
C PHE A 239 1.72 1.64 1.69
N CYS A 240 0.65 2.20 2.25
CA CYS A 240 -0.72 2.01 1.78
C CYS A 240 -1.28 3.34 1.23
N PRO A 241 -2.39 3.34 0.46
CA PRO A 241 -2.94 4.57 -0.12
C PRO A 241 -3.57 5.53 0.90
N ALA A 242 -3.49 5.24 2.21
CA ALA A 242 -4.05 6.09 3.24
C ALA A 242 -3.41 7.48 3.22
N THR A 243 -4.24 8.47 2.89
CA THR A 243 -3.97 9.89 3.07
C THR A 243 -5.15 10.44 3.82
N ALA A 244 -4.90 11.03 4.98
CA ALA A 244 -5.96 11.47 5.87
C ALA A 244 -5.62 12.79 6.55
N ASP A 245 -6.68 13.51 6.89
CA ASP A 245 -6.63 14.69 7.73
C ASP A 245 -5.91 14.36 9.07
N PRO A 246 -5.05 15.26 9.58
CA PRO A 246 -4.29 15.02 10.81
C PRO A 246 -5.13 14.69 12.04
N GLN A 247 -6.33 15.26 12.15
CA GLN A 247 -7.25 15.00 13.25
C GLN A 247 -7.77 13.57 13.18
N TRP A 248 -8.24 13.15 12.01
CA TRP A 248 -8.69 11.77 11.79
C TRP A 248 -7.57 10.76 12.07
N THR A 249 -6.37 11.04 11.58
CA THR A 249 -5.21 10.19 11.82
C THR A 249 -4.83 10.12 13.29
N ALA A 250 -4.83 11.25 14.01
CA ALA A 250 -4.53 11.27 15.45
C ALA A 250 -5.53 10.42 16.24
N TRP A 251 -6.83 10.55 15.93
CA TRP A 251 -7.89 9.77 16.58
C TRP A 251 -7.74 8.28 16.34
N ASN A 252 -7.52 7.88 15.09
CA ASN A 252 -7.36 6.47 14.74
C ASN A 252 -6.07 5.89 15.29
N TYR A 253 -4.98 6.67 15.30
CA TYR A 253 -3.73 6.22 15.90
C TYR A 253 -3.90 6.00 17.41
N ALA A 254 -4.47 6.97 18.13
CA ALA A 254 -4.71 6.82 19.56
C ALA A 254 -5.67 5.64 19.87
N THR A 255 -6.73 5.49 19.09
CA THR A 255 -7.77 4.46 19.32
C THR A 255 -7.33 3.07 18.89
N TYR A 256 -6.76 2.90 17.70
CA TYR A 256 -6.51 1.59 17.10
C TYR A 256 -5.06 1.13 17.26
N THR A 257 -4.10 2.05 17.23
CA THR A 257 -2.68 1.73 17.40
C THR A 257 -2.32 1.65 18.88
N LEU A 258 -2.59 2.71 19.65
CA LEU A 258 -2.28 2.76 21.08
C LEU A 258 -3.35 2.12 21.97
N ARG A 259 -4.56 1.88 21.44
CA ARG A 259 -5.70 1.32 22.19
C ARG A 259 -6.10 2.15 23.41
N LEU A 260 -5.99 3.47 23.30
CA LEU A 260 -6.42 4.38 24.36
C LEU A 260 -7.96 4.42 24.42
N PRO A 261 -8.55 4.40 25.63
CA PRO A 261 -9.99 4.51 25.79
C PRO A 261 -10.48 5.91 25.41
N TRP A 262 -11.67 5.99 24.83
CA TRP A 262 -12.37 7.27 24.65
C TRP A 262 -12.67 7.89 26.01
N ARG A 263 -12.63 9.22 26.09
CA ARG A 263 -12.81 9.95 27.34
C ARG A 263 -14.29 10.23 27.53
N ASP A 264 -14.89 9.55 28.50
CA ASP A 264 -16.28 9.80 28.86
C ASP A 264 -16.41 11.11 29.64
N PRO A 265 -17.42 11.93 29.34
CA PRO A 265 -17.70 13.11 30.13
C PRO A 265 -18.14 12.70 31.54
N PRO A 266 -18.01 13.59 32.53
CA PRO A 266 -18.54 13.37 33.87
C PRO A 266 -20.02 12.99 33.78
N ARG A 267 -20.45 11.99 34.57
CA ARG A 267 -21.87 11.63 34.67
C ARG A 267 -22.63 12.78 35.33
N THR A 268 -23.18 13.69 34.54
CA THR A 268 -24.10 14.72 35.02
C THR A 268 -25.51 14.12 35.14
N HIS A 269 -26.34 14.65 36.04
CA HIS A 269 -27.76 14.24 36.17
C HIS A 269 -28.66 14.89 35.11
N ASP A 270 -28.06 15.54 34.11
CA ASP A 270 -28.78 16.23 33.06
C ASP A 270 -29.28 15.24 32.00
N LEU A 271 -30.45 15.50 31.43
CA LEU A 271 -31.08 14.67 30.40
C LEU A 271 -30.28 14.60 29.07
N PHE A 272 -29.16 15.32 28.98
CA PHE A 272 -28.27 15.38 27.83
C PHE A 272 -26.84 15.03 28.24
N SER A 273 -26.49 13.75 28.15
CA SER A 273 -25.08 13.33 28.26
C SER A 273 -24.28 13.96 27.13
N GLN A 274 -23.15 14.59 27.45
CA GLN A 274 -22.19 14.99 26.42
C GLN A 274 -21.66 13.73 25.69
N PRO A 275 -21.27 13.82 24.40
CA PRO A 275 -20.65 12.71 23.72
C PRO A 275 -19.25 12.43 24.28
N SER A 276 -18.83 11.16 24.26
CA SER A 276 -17.44 10.79 24.57
C SER A 276 -16.49 11.52 23.62
N THR A 277 -15.36 11.96 24.15
CA THR A 277 -14.34 12.71 23.39
C THR A 277 -13.17 11.79 23.01
N PRO A 278 -12.54 12.03 21.85
CA PRO A 278 -11.40 11.22 21.41
C PRO A 278 -10.21 11.37 22.38
N PRO A 279 -9.35 10.35 22.50
CA PRO A 279 -8.18 10.37 23.38
C PRO A 279 -7.02 11.19 22.79
N VAL A 280 -7.30 12.42 22.37
CA VAL A 280 -6.31 13.37 21.84
C VAL A 280 -6.43 14.70 22.57
N ASP A 281 -5.34 15.47 22.56
CA ASP A 281 -5.25 16.76 23.21
C ASP A 281 -4.97 17.88 22.21
N GLY A 282 -5.28 19.11 22.62
CA GLY A 282 -4.87 20.32 21.92
C GLY A 282 -3.34 20.46 21.92
N CYS A 283 -2.76 20.65 20.74
CA CYS A 283 -1.33 20.88 20.61
C CYS A 283 -0.96 22.25 21.17
N PRO A 284 0.07 22.36 22.05
CA PRO A 284 0.48 23.65 22.61
C PRO A 284 1.11 24.59 21.58
N ASP A 285 1.55 24.09 20.43
CA ASP A 285 2.23 24.88 19.38
C ASP A 285 1.23 25.36 18.30
N CYS A 286 0.44 24.45 17.73
CA CYS A 286 -0.51 24.80 16.66
C CYS A 286 -1.99 24.92 17.11
N GLY A 287 -2.31 24.60 18.37
CA GLY A 287 -3.66 24.73 18.93
C GLY A 287 -4.68 23.69 18.48
N THR A 288 -4.34 22.79 17.55
CA THR A 288 -5.28 21.78 17.03
C THR A 288 -5.34 20.52 17.90
N ASP A 289 -6.51 19.88 17.99
CA ASP A 289 -6.76 18.64 18.74
C ASP A 289 -6.16 17.41 18.03
N THR A 290 -4.84 17.42 17.88
CA THR A 290 -4.07 16.46 17.09
C THR A 290 -2.84 15.95 17.83
N LEU A 291 -2.71 16.27 19.13
CA LEU A 291 -1.64 15.80 19.98
C LEU A 291 -2.02 14.45 20.59
N VAL A 292 -1.20 13.42 20.36
CA VAL A 292 -1.37 12.10 20.97
C VAL A 292 -0.27 11.88 21.99
N GLN A 293 -0.67 11.62 23.24
CA GLN A 293 0.27 11.26 24.30
C GLN A 293 0.71 9.80 24.16
N GLY A 294 2.01 9.54 24.38
CA GLY A 294 2.58 8.20 24.25
C GLY A 294 2.67 7.68 22.81
N ALA A 295 2.64 8.58 21.82
CA ALA A 295 2.92 8.24 20.43
C ALA A 295 4.35 7.72 20.26
N ILE A 296 4.53 6.79 19.33
CA ILE A 296 5.82 6.17 19.06
C ILE A 296 6.24 6.53 17.64
N THR A 297 7.41 7.16 17.52
CA THR A 297 8.03 7.51 16.24
C THR A 297 9.06 6.45 15.85
N PHE A 298 9.42 6.41 14.57
CA PHE A 298 10.38 5.46 14.05
C PHE A 298 11.76 5.66 14.68
N ALA A 299 12.15 6.92 14.91
CA ALA A 299 13.43 7.26 15.55
C ALA A 299 13.49 6.86 17.02
N SER A 300 12.36 6.89 17.74
CA SER A 300 12.27 6.62 19.18
C SER A 300 11.30 5.48 19.50
N ARG A 301 11.58 4.27 18.98
CA ARG A 301 10.69 3.11 19.17
C ARG A 301 10.53 2.66 20.62
N ASP A 302 11.57 2.83 21.43
CA ASP A 302 11.61 2.37 22.81
C ASP A 302 11.18 3.44 23.81
N ARG A 303 10.88 4.66 23.33
CA ARG A 303 10.54 5.82 24.18
C ARG A 303 9.30 6.52 23.62
N PRO A 304 8.12 6.22 24.17
CA PRO A 304 6.91 6.96 23.84
C PRO A 304 7.11 8.46 24.09
N THR A 305 6.61 9.28 23.18
CA THR A 305 6.66 10.74 23.25
C THR A 305 5.28 11.32 22.97
N ASN A 306 5.04 12.59 23.31
CA ASN A 306 3.80 13.24 22.91
C ASN A 306 4.00 13.81 21.50
N PHE A 307 3.18 13.43 20.53
CA PHE A 307 3.41 13.81 19.14
C PHE A 307 2.18 14.48 18.53
N CYS A 308 2.39 15.62 17.87
CA CYS A 308 1.31 16.31 17.15
C CYS A 308 1.29 15.90 15.68
N PHE A 309 0.18 15.29 15.24
CA PHE A 309 0.01 14.84 13.86
C PHE A 309 -0.16 15.99 12.87
N ASN A 310 -0.58 17.17 13.34
CA ASN A 310 -0.74 18.35 12.50
C ASN A 310 0.62 19.03 12.24
N CYS A 311 1.27 19.60 13.26
CA CYS A 311 2.54 20.31 13.10
C CYS A 311 3.79 19.41 13.03
N ALA A 312 3.64 18.09 13.24
CA ALA A 312 4.71 17.09 13.20
C ALA A 312 5.85 17.33 14.21
N ILE A 313 5.50 17.89 15.38
CA ILE A 313 6.44 18.16 16.48
C ILE A 313 6.23 17.15 17.60
N ALA A 314 7.34 16.65 18.16
CA ALA A 314 7.38 15.86 19.38
C ALA A 314 7.58 16.77 20.61
N PHE A 315 6.87 16.46 21.69
CA PHE A 315 6.91 17.14 22.98
C PHE A 315 7.34 16.11 24.03
N PRO A 316 8.65 15.97 24.29
CA PRO A 316 9.15 14.97 25.24
C PRO A 316 8.78 15.33 26.69
N ASP A 317 8.63 16.61 26.99
CA ASP A 317 8.45 17.11 28.35
C ASP A 317 6.97 17.29 28.71
N LEU A 318 6.66 16.98 29.97
CA LEU A 318 5.36 17.25 30.60
C LEU A 318 5.55 18.31 31.67
N CYS A 319 4.59 19.22 31.79
CA CYS A 319 4.62 20.21 32.87
C CYS A 319 4.44 19.53 34.22
N GLU A 320 5.30 19.83 35.20
CA GLU A 320 5.23 19.25 36.55
C GLU A 320 3.91 19.56 37.29
N ILE A 321 3.25 20.68 36.94
CA ILE A 321 2.04 21.15 37.63
C ILE A 321 0.76 20.57 36.99
N CYS A 322 0.61 20.73 35.66
CA CYS A 322 -0.62 20.33 34.98
C CYS A 322 -0.53 19.01 34.22
N SER A 323 0.66 18.39 34.19
CA SER A 323 0.97 17.18 33.43
C SER A 323 0.64 17.25 31.94
N ARG A 324 0.50 18.47 31.39
CA ARG A 324 0.28 18.68 29.95
C ARG A 324 1.61 18.77 29.21
N PRO A 325 1.68 18.22 27.98
CA PRO A 325 2.86 18.43 27.14
C PRO A 325 3.06 19.91 26.85
N PHE A 326 4.31 20.36 26.91
CA PHE A 326 4.67 21.72 26.56
C PHE A 326 6.05 21.74 25.92
N ARG A 327 6.39 22.86 25.27
CA ARG A 327 7.71 23.08 24.72
C ARG A 327 8.57 23.74 25.79
N ALA A 328 9.46 22.97 26.42
CA ALA A 328 10.44 23.54 27.34
C ALA A 328 11.38 24.48 26.58
N VAL A 329 11.68 25.62 27.20
CA VAL A 329 12.77 26.51 26.79
C VAL A 329 13.81 26.40 27.89
N ASP A 330 15.02 25.95 27.55
CA ASP A 330 16.12 25.67 28.49
C ASP A 330 15.72 24.64 29.58
N GLU A 331 15.98 24.92 30.86
CA GLU A 331 15.70 24.02 32.02
C GLU A 331 14.30 24.19 32.61
N GLN A 332 13.36 24.73 31.83
CA GLN A 332 12.01 24.99 32.31
C GLN A 332 11.22 23.68 32.54
N SER A 333 10.77 23.43 33.77
CA SER A 333 9.93 22.27 34.13
C SER A 333 8.41 22.57 34.17
N ILE A 334 8.03 23.84 34.06
CA ILE A 334 6.65 24.33 34.21
C ILE A 334 6.21 25.08 32.96
N CYS A 335 5.03 24.78 32.40
CA CYS A 335 4.53 25.47 31.22
C CYS A 335 4.17 26.95 31.49
N GLY A 336 4.15 27.77 30.44
CA GLY A 336 3.85 29.20 30.55
C GLY A 336 2.53 29.53 31.26
N ASN A 337 1.48 28.74 31.03
CA ASN A 337 0.20 28.92 31.71
C ASN A 337 0.30 28.70 33.22
N CYS A 338 1.01 27.66 33.66
CA CYS A 338 1.19 27.38 35.09
C CYS A 338 2.13 28.40 35.76
N LEU A 339 3.15 28.90 35.04
CA LEU A 339 3.99 30.00 35.53
C LEU A 339 3.20 31.29 35.72
N SER A 340 2.28 31.60 34.79
CA SER A 340 1.43 32.80 34.84
C SER A 340 0.42 32.79 35.99
N LEU A 341 -0.03 31.60 36.41
CA LEU A 341 -0.96 31.43 37.53
C LEU A 341 -0.25 31.49 38.88
N GLY A 342 1.04 31.16 38.95
CA GLY A 342 1.84 31.26 40.16
C GLY A 342 2.34 32.69 40.46
N SER A 343 2.30 33.59 39.47
CA SER A 343 2.74 34.99 39.62
C SER A 343 1.62 35.96 40.02
N THR A 344 0.37 35.51 40.14
CA THR A 344 -0.78 36.34 40.52
C THR A 344 -1.03 36.46 42.03
N ASP A 345 -0.23 35.81 42.89
CA ASP A 345 -0.34 35.92 44.36
C ASP A 345 0.83 36.71 44.98
N ALA A 346 0.99 37.96 44.58
CA ALA A 346 1.71 38.94 45.39
C ALA A 346 0.94 40.27 45.44
N PRO A 347 -0.07 40.39 46.33
CA PRO A 347 -0.51 41.71 46.76
C PRO A 347 0.57 42.30 47.70
N GLU A 348 1.08 43.48 47.36
CA GLU A 348 1.80 44.36 48.29
C GLU A 348 0.95 44.72 49.52
#